data_AF-A0A8T9AEQ7-F1
#
_entry.id   AF-A0A8T9AEQ7-F1
#
_cell.length_a   1.000
_cell.length_b   1.000
_cell.length_c   1.000
_cell.angle_alpha   90.00
_cell.angle_beta   90.00
_cell.angle_gamma   90.00
#
_symmetry.space_group_name_H-M   'P 1'
#
loop_
_entity.id
_entity.type
_entity.pdbx_description
1 polymer ?
#
loop_
_entity_poly.entity_id
_entity_poly.type
_entity_poly.pdbx_seq_one_letter_code
_entity_poly.pdbx_strand_id
1 'polypeptide(L)'
;MQKIILGFAGEIASGKGTAAKYIVEKYGSGYFRFSTILRDVLKRMHLKESRENAQKLSTALRQNFGEDILSKVISKDVLNDRHEIIAVDGVRRLSDIKYLKDLPGFRLVYIEADIEKRFERIVKRGENVDDRNKTLEQFRKDNEGEAEAQIKGLKARADFIVDNDGAIEELYGKIDSMIEKCRSKKDIFSEIDKIGYKAASLRLLYDLGLFPDGVLIIDKDVIIDKKLFYQAGFKDNDKLAVRFSSPTLKILPRSITLNSIDEAIDYIQKVKQPQMHPIVAKLISVKYSGAVYLDDEKFILDLWPGLDEYEVMTGPSDRVFESDNKVRILRYKGKRKARFIDENGNIYWDEAGPLDLKEIEHIYEKIKSQKEKLEVLRKNFDPLLCDFHIDMNGKIFFMGVFKTGRISMHESEPPGRFYRITSIIDAKNWDGKGSVLIDMRLPREKKNELLMAIEIISKKTNHVYVTFGLLSHPAILLREAGIEPIQINHLYEEEMIVI
;
A
#
# COMPACT_ATOMS: atom_id res chain seq x y z
N MET A 1 -4.75 -7.53 -16.66
CA MET A 1 -5.23 -7.59 -15.25
C MET A 1 -4.02 -7.73 -14.31
N GLN A 2 -4.17 -7.47 -13.01
CA GLN A 2 -3.12 -7.82 -12.05
C GLN A 2 -2.97 -9.35 -12.02
N LYS A 3 -1.74 -9.87 -12.02
CA LYS A 3 -1.49 -11.32 -11.96
C LYS A 3 -1.90 -11.88 -10.60
N ILE A 4 -2.38 -13.12 -10.57
CA ILE A 4 -2.61 -13.89 -9.34
C ILE A 4 -1.43 -14.86 -9.20
N ILE A 5 -0.58 -14.65 -8.21
CA ILE A 5 0.63 -15.45 -8.00
C ILE A 5 0.47 -16.27 -6.72
N LEU A 6 0.37 -17.58 -6.84
CA LEU A 6 0.08 -18.47 -5.73
C LEU A 6 1.34 -19.26 -5.34
N GLY A 7 1.95 -18.90 -4.21
CA GLY A 7 3.08 -19.62 -3.65
C GLY A 7 2.62 -20.78 -2.76
N PHE A 8 2.90 -22.03 -3.14
CA PHE A 8 2.48 -23.21 -2.39
C PHE A 8 3.54 -23.68 -1.40
N ALA A 9 3.14 -23.67 -0.13
CA ALA A 9 3.86 -24.25 1.00
C ALA A 9 3.05 -25.40 1.61
N GLY A 10 3.71 -26.22 2.41
CA GLY A 10 3.08 -27.33 3.12
C GLY A 10 4.05 -28.49 3.31
N GLU A 11 3.81 -29.29 4.34
CA GLU A 11 4.66 -30.41 4.70
C GLU A 11 4.73 -31.47 3.58
N ILE A 12 5.67 -32.40 3.70
CA ILE A 12 5.77 -33.52 2.75
C ILE A 12 4.43 -34.27 2.65
N ALA A 13 4.04 -34.59 1.41
CA ALA A 13 2.78 -35.27 1.06
C ALA A 13 1.48 -34.56 1.45
N SER A 14 1.51 -33.26 1.73
CA SER A 14 0.29 -32.48 2.01
C SER A 14 -0.61 -32.26 0.79
N GLY A 15 -0.09 -32.36 -0.44
CA GLY A 15 -0.87 -32.17 -1.68
C GLY A 15 -0.58 -30.88 -2.44
N LYS A 16 0.40 -30.08 -2.02
CA LYS A 16 0.84 -28.85 -2.73
C LYS A 16 1.11 -29.03 -4.23
N GLY A 17 1.79 -30.10 -4.63
CA GLY A 17 2.05 -30.39 -6.04
C GLY A 17 0.76 -30.74 -6.81
N THR A 18 -0.22 -31.37 -6.16
CA THR A 18 -1.53 -31.67 -6.75
C THR A 18 -2.32 -30.39 -6.96
N ALA A 19 -2.35 -29.49 -5.97
CA ALA A 19 -2.99 -28.19 -6.09
C ALA A 19 -2.37 -27.35 -7.23
N ALA A 20 -1.04 -27.28 -7.30
CA ALA A 20 -0.38 -26.52 -8.35
C ALA A 20 -0.67 -27.10 -9.76
N LYS A 21 -0.63 -28.43 -9.92
CA LYS A 21 -0.99 -29.09 -11.18
C LYS A 21 -2.42 -28.81 -11.61
N TYR A 22 -3.37 -28.91 -10.68
CA TYR A 22 -4.78 -28.61 -10.95
C TYR A 22 -4.97 -27.20 -11.50
N ILE A 23 -4.24 -26.22 -10.96
CA ILE A 23 -4.33 -24.83 -11.39
C ILE A 23 -3.74 -24.64 -12.81
N VAL A 24 -2.68 -25.38 -13.14
CA VAL A 24 -2.13 -25.39 -14.51
C VAL A 24 -3.13 -25.99 -15.48
N GLU A 25 -3.68 -27.16 -15.15
CA GLU A 25 -4.59 -27.91 -16.03
C GLU A 25 -5.92 -27.18 -16.25
N LYS A 26 -6.52 -26.61 -15.20
CA LYS A 26 -7.82 -25.95 -15.28
C LYS A 26 -7.76 -24.52 -15.83
N TYR A 27 -6.74 -23.75 -15.44
CA TYR A 27 -6.70 -22.31 -15.72
C TYR A 27 -5.64 -21.91 -16.75
N GLY A 28 -4.86 -22.84 -17.29
CA GLY A 28 -3.77 -22.52 -18.21
C GLY A 28 -2.74 -21.59 -17.59
N SER A 29 -2.36 -21.86 -16.33
CA SER A 29 -1.47 -21.00 -15.55
C SER A 29 0.02 -21.23 -15.83
N GLY A 30 0.83 -20.20 -15.56
CA GLY A 30 2.28 -20.35 -15.48
C GLY A 30 2.67 -21.23 -14.29
N TYR A 31 3.74 -22.03 -14.43
CA TYR A 31 4.20 -22.94 -13.38
C TYR A 31 5.69 -22.81 -13.16
N PHE A 32 6.07 -22.44 -11.94
CA PHE A 32 7.47 -22.34 -11.52
C PHE A 32 7.69 -23.20 -10.29
N ARG A 33 8.84 -23.87 -10.23
CA ARG A 33 9.21 -24.72 -9.10
C ARG A 33 10.64 -24.46 -8.69
N PHE A 34 10.88 -24.27 -7.39
CA PHE A 34 12.23 -24.01 -6.85
C PHE A 34 13.26 -25.06 -7.25
N SER A 35 12.86 -26.33 -7.33
CA SER A 35 13.78 -27.40 -7.74
C SER A 35 14.17 -27.36 -9.21
N THR A 36 13.39 -26.71 -10.08
CA THR A 36 13.69 -26.63 -11.52
C THR A 36 14.97 -25.84 -11.76
N ILE A 37 15.15 -24.71 -11.05
CA ILE A 37 16.39 -23.90 -11.12
C ILE A 37 17.62 -24.77 -10.81
N LEU A 38 17.55 -25.56 -9.74
CA LEU A 38 18.65 -26.42 -9.33
C LEU A 38 18.93 -27.51 -10.38
N ARG A 39 17.87 -28.09 -10.96
CA ARG A 39 17.99 -29.11 -12.01
C ARG A 39 18.58 -28.53 -13.29
N ASP A 40 18.19 -27.34 -13.69
CA ASP A 40 18.73 -26.67 -14.88
C ASP A 40 20.24 -26.46 -14.76
N VAL A 41 20.71 -26.04 -13.58
CA VAL A 41 22.15 -25.89 -13.30
C VAL A 41 22.85 -27.25 -13.26
N LEU A 42 22.31 -28.26 -12.57
CA LEU A 42 22.91 -29.61 -12.54
C LEU A 42 23.03 -30.20 -13.95
N LYS A 43 21.96 -30.07 -14.74
CA LYS A 43 21.92 -30.50 -16.14
C LYS A 43 22.97 -29.78 -16.97
N ARG A 44 23.10 -28.46 -16.80
CA ARG A 44 24.11 -27.65 -17.51
C ARG A 44 25.53 -28.04 -17.13
N MET A 45 25.75 -28.47 -15.90
CA MET A 45 27.03 -28.95 -15.38
C MET A 45 27.28 -30.44 -15.66
N HIS A 46 26.38 -31.11 -16.39
CA HIS A 46 26.43 -32.55 -16.66
C HIS A 46 26.53 -33.41 -15.39
N LEU A 47 25.91 -32.96 -14.30
CA LEU A 47 25.80 -33.69 -13.05
C LEU A 47 24.48 -34.47 -12.99
N LYS A 48 24.49 -35.62 -12.31
CA LYS A 48 23.28 -36.41 -12.06
C LYS A 48 22.25 -35.55 -11.32
N GLU A 49 21.02 -35.49 -11.83
CA GLU A 49 19.88 -34.79 -11.21
C GLU A 49 19.32 -35.55 -9.99
N SER A 50 20.19 -35.83 -9.00
CA SER A 50 19.82 -36.48 -7.75
C SER A 50 19.40 -35.46 -6.69
N ARG A 51 18.59 -35.92 -5.73
CA ARG A 51 18.21 -35.11 -4.55
C ARG A 51 19.43 -34.62 -3.78
N GLU A 52 20.43 -35.48 -3.61
CA GLU A 52 21.69 -35.16 -2.94
C GLU A 52 22.43 -34.03 -3.66
N ASN A 53 22.58 -34.11 -4.98
CA ASN A 53 23.27 -33.08 -5.77
C ASN A 53 22.51 -31.75 -5.76
N ALA A 54 21.17 -31.79 -5.84
CA ALA A 54 20.35 -30.59 -5.76
C ALA A 54 20.45 -29.91 -4.38
N GLN A 55 20.54 -30.69 -3.30
CA GLN A 55 20.77 -30.16 -1.95
C GLN A 55 22.15 -29.51 -1.82
N LYS A 56 23.22 -30.21 -2.26
CA LYS A 56 24.59 -29.64 -2.26
C LYS A 56 24.66 -28.33 -3.04
N LEU A 57 24.09 -28.31 -4.24
CA LEU A 57 24.03 -27.11 -5.06
C LEU A 57 23.21 -25.99 -4.40
N SER A 58 22.04 -26.30 -3.86
CA SER A 58 21.21 -25.31 -3.14
C SER A 58 21.97 -24.69 -1.98
N THR A 59 22.69 -25.49 -1.18
CA THR A 59 23.50 -25.00 -0.07
C THR A 59 24.62 -24.08 -0.57
N ALA A 60 25.36 -24.53 -1.59
CA ALA A 60 26.44 -23.74 -2.18
C ALA A 60 25.93 -22.39 -2.72
N LEU A 61 24.82 -22.37 -3.45
CA LEU A 61 24.24 -21.14 -3.99
C LEU A 61 23.83 -20.18 -2.86
N ARG A 62 23.18 -20.67 -1.81
CA ARG A 62 22.70 -19.82 -0.71
C ARG A 62 23.85 -19.27 0.13
N GLN A 63 24.88 -20.07 0.38
CA GLN A 63 26.07 -19.62 1.11
C GLN A 63 26.84 -18.52 0.37
N ASN A 64 26.91 -18.59 -0.96
CA ASN A 64 27.72 -17.67 -1.76
C ASN A 64 26.95 -16.47 -2.32
N PHE A 65 25.65 -16.61 -2.55
CA PHE A 65 24.83 -15.58 -3.22
C PHE A 65 23.63 -15.09 -2.38
N GLY A 66 23.51 -15.59 -1.14
CA GLY A 66 22.46 -15.21 -0.20
C GLY A 66 21.32 -16.23 -0.13
N GLU A 67 20.71 -16.32 1.06
CA GLU A 67 19.59 -17.22 1.35
C GLU A 67 18.36 -16.99 0.48
N ASP A 68 18.24 -15.84 -0.18
CA ASP A 68 17.11 -15.40 -0.99
C ASP A 68 17.35 -15.53 -2.51
N ILE A 69 18.50 -16.08 -2.93
CA ILE A 69 18.88 -16.17 -4.35
C ILE A 69 17.81 -16.84 -5.22
N LEU A 70 17.24 -17.95 -4.77
CA LEU A 70 16.20 -18.66 -5.53
C LEU A 70 14.89 -17.86 -5.61
N SER A 71 14.56 -17.11 -4.55
CA SER A 71 13.40 -16.23 -4.53
C SER A 71 13.53 -15.14 -5.60
N LYS A 72 14.71 -14.53 -5.70
CA LYS A 72 15.03 -13.50 -6.67
C LYS A 72 14.93 -13.98 -8.12
N VAL A 73 15.34 -15.22 -8.38
CA VAL A 73 15.23 -15.84 -9.72
C VAL A 73 13.76 -16.05 -10.06
N ILE A 74 13.01 -16.77 -9.22
CA ILE A 74 11.59 -17.03 -9.49
C ILE A 74 10.79 -15.74 -9.60
N SER A 75 11.04 -14.73 -8.77
CA SER A 75 10.30 -13.46 -8.86
C SER A 75 10.47 -12.79 -10.24
N LYS A 76 11.66 -12.89 -10.84
CA LYS A 76 11.90 -12.37 -12.20
C LYS A 76 11.19 -13.21 -13.25
N ASP A 77 11.25 -14.53 -13.12
CA ASP A 77 10.57 -15.44 -14.06
C ASP A 77 9.06 -15.20 -14.05
N VAL A 78 8.47 -15.07 -12.85
CA VAL A 78 7.06 -14.75 -12.62
C VAL A 78 6.68 -13.40 -13.22
N LEU A 79 7.53 -12.38 -13.09
CA LEU A 79 7.28 -11.06 -13.70
C LEU A 79 7.26 -11.15 -15.24
N ASN A 80 8.19 -11.89 -15.83
CA ASN A 80 8.33 -12.04 -17.28
C ASN A 80 7.30 -12.98 -17.93
N ASP A 81 6.65 -13.83 -17.14
CA ASP A 81 5.63 -14.75 -17.62
C ASP A 81 4.40 -14.00 -18.20
N ARG A 82 3.65 -14.59 -19.12
CA ARG A 82 2.49 -13.93 -19.75
C ARG A 82 1.14 -14.35 -19.16
N HIS A 83 1.11 -15.39 -18.35
CA HIS A 83 -0.11 -15.91 -17.77
C HIS A 83 -0.64 -14.98 -16.67
N GLU A 84 -1.97 -14.91 -16.58
CA GLU A 84 -2.64 -14.12 -15.54
C GLU A 84 -2.60 -14.82 -14.18
N ILE A 85 -2.58 -16.14 -14.16
CA ILE A 85 -2.46 -16.96 -12.95
C ILE A 85 -1.12 -17.68 -13.02
N ILE A 86 -0.39 -17.68 -11.91
CA ILE A 86 0.92 -18.32 -11.80
C ILE A 86 0.98 -19.14 -10.51
N ALA A 87 1.33 -20.42 -10.63
CA ALA A 87 1.59 -21.31 -9.50
C ALA A 87 3.10 -21.42 -9.25
N VAL A 88 3.54 -21.09 -8.04
CA VAL A 88 4.91 -21.26 -7.57
C VAL A 88 4.96 -22.40 -6.55
N ASP A 89 5.51 -23.54 -6.94
CA ASP A 89 5.58 -24.75 -6.10
C ASP A 89 6.93 -24.89 -5.40
N GLY A 90 6.89 -25.40 -4.17
CA GLY A 90 8.06 -25.79 -3.41
C GLY A 90 8.61 -24.67 -2.52
N VAL A 91 7.77 -23.77 -2.04
CA VAL A 91 8.14 -22.80 -0.99
C VAL A 91 8.43 -23.56 0.30
N ARG A 92 9.63 -23.39 0.88
CA ARG A 92 10.04 -24.13 2.09
C ARG A 92 10.47 -23.26 3.26
N ARG A 93 10.81 -22.00 3.02
CA ARG A 93 11.30 -21.06 4.05
C ARG A 93 10.92 -19.63 3.72
N LEU A 94 10.97 -18.74 4.71
CA LEU A 94 10.63 -17.31 4.53
C LEU A 94 11.52 -16.62 3.50
N SER A 95 12.79 -17.01 3.37
CA SER A 95 13.68 -16.44 2.36
C SER A 95 13.29 -16.81 0.93
N ASP A 96 12.55 -17.91 0.71
CA ASP A 96 12.06 -18.30 -0.62
C ASP A 96 10.97 -17.33 -1.12
N ILE A 97 10.26 -16.65 -0.23
CA ILE A 97 9.21 -15.68 -0.61
C ILE A 97 9.64 -14.23 -0.47
N LYS A 98 10.90 -13.96 -0.11
CA LYS A 98 11.37 -12.60 0.20
C LYS A 98 11.07 -11.59 -0.91
N TYR A 99 11.31 -11.96 -2.17
CA TYR A 99 11.02 -11.10 -3.32
C TYR A 99 9.62 -11.33 -3.89
N LEU A 100 9.06 -12.53 -3.73
CA LEU A 100 7.73 -12.86 -4.22
C LEU A 100 6.63 -12.10 -3.48
N LYS A 101 6.75 -11.94 -2.15
CA LYS A 101 5.77 -11.24 -1.33
C LYS A 101 5.57 -9.77 -1.71
N ASP A 102 6.58 -9.15 -2.33
CA ASP A 102 6.54 -7.76 -2.76
C ASP A 102 5.88 -7.61 -4.15
N LEU A 103 5.62 -8.72 -4.85
CA LEU A 103 4.94 -8.71 -6.13
C LEU A 103 3.44 -8.47 -5.94
N PRO A 104 2.84 -7.51 -6.68
CA PRO A 104 1.40 -7.30 -6.66
C PRO A 104 0.66 -8.59 -7.03
N GLY A 105 -0.23 -9.05 -6.14
CA GLY A 105 -1.06 -10.24 -6.37
C GLY A 105 -0.43 -11.57 -5.90
N PHE A 106 0.74 -11.53 -5.25
CA PHE A 106 1.26 -12.70 -4.55
C PHE A 106 0.41 -13.08 -3.34
N ARG A 107 0.15 -14.37 -3.20
CA ARG A 107 -0.52 -14.97 -2.04
C ARG A 107 0.21 -16.27 -1.67
N LEU A 108 0.59 -16.39 -0.41
CA LEU A 108 1.13 -17.61 0.17
C LEU A 108 -0.02 -18.55 0.55
N VAL A 109 -0.02 -19.75 -0.02
CA VAL A 109 -1.02 -20.79 0.20
C VAL A 109 -0.37 -21.96 0.93
N TYR A 110 -0.84 -22.25 2.13
CA TYR A 110 -0.39 -23.39 2.92
C TYR A 110 -1.36 -24.56 2.77
N ILE A 111 -0.91 -25.66 2.15
CA ILE A 111 -1.70 -26.89 2.07
C ILE A 111 -1.39 -27.73 3.31
N GLU A 112 -2.42 -27.91 4.14
CA GLU A 112 -2.38 -28.69 5.36
C GLU A 112 -3.04 -30.04 5.14
N ALA A 113 -2.44 -31.10 5.71
CA ALA A 113 -3.08 -32.40 5.80
C ALA A 113 -2.56 -33.11 7.05
N ASP A 114 -3.44 -33.86 7.68
CA ASP A 114 -3.20 -34.68 8.85
C ASP A 114 -2.06 -35.68 8.62
N ILE A 115 -1.27 -35.94 9.66
CA ILE A 115 -0.01 -36.69 9.53
C ILE A 115 -0.26 -38.15 9.15
N GLU A 116 -1.36 -38.75 9.60
CA GLU A 116 -1.80 -40.09 9.20
C GLU A 116 -2.16 -40.12 7.70
N LYS A 117 -2.90 -39.11 7.20
CA LYS A 117 -3.22 -38.99 5.76
C LYS A 117 -1.96 -38.81 4.92
N ARG A 118 -1.02 -37.98 5.36
CA ARG A 118 0.26 -37.76 4.66
C ARG A 118 1.10 -39.04 4.61
N PHE A 119 1.10 -39.81 5.70
CA PHE A 119 1.76 -41.11 5.76
C PHE A 119 1.15 -42.11 4.76
N GLU A 120 -0.19 -42.26 4.76
CA GLU A 120 -0.88 -43.12 3.78
C GLU A 120 -0.52 -42.78 2.34
N ARG A 121 -0.43 -41.48 2.03
CA ARG A 121 -0.04 -40.99 0.70
C ARG A 121 1.39 -41.36 0.32
N ILE A 122 2.34 -41.28 1.25
CA ILE A 122 3.74 -41.64 0.99
C ILE A 122 3.87 -43.13 0.74
N VAL A 123 3.28 -43.96 1.60
CA VAL A 123 3.33 -45.42 1.46
C VAL A 123 2.72 -45.85 0.12
N LYS A 124 1.57 -45.28 -0.26
CA LYS A 124 0.91 -45.56 -1.55
C LYS A 124 1.72 -45.08 -2.75
N ARG A 125 2.34 -43.89 -2.65
CA ARG A 125 3.09 -43.27 -3.76
C ARG A 125 4.39 -44.03 -4.05
N GLY A 126 5.08 -44.53 -3.02
CA GLY A 126 6.30 -45.34 -3.18
C GLY A 126 7.37 -44.68 -4.06
N GLU A 127 7.55 -43.36 -3.94
CA GLU A 127 8.46 -42.60 -4.82
C GLU A 127 9.93 -42.87 -4.47
N ASN A 128 10.23 -43.07 -3.19
CA ASN A 128 11.52 -43.54 -2.72
C ASN A 128 11.48 -45.05 -2.43
N VAL A 129 12.65 -45.69 -2.53
CA VAL A 129 12.82 -47.15 -2.37
C VAL A 129 12.36 -47.64 -0.98
N ASP A 130 12.44 -46.77 0.03
CA ASP A 130 12.11 -47.01 1.43
C ASP A 130 10.69 -46.57 1.84
N ASP A 131 9.96 -45.83 1.00
CA ASP A 131 8.64 -45.26 1.34
C ASP A 131 7.61 -46.34 1.69
N ARG A 132 7.66 -47.52 1.02
CA ARG A 132 6.70 -48.61 1.23
C ARG A 132 6.90 -49.37 2.55
N ASN A 133 8.11 -49.32 3.11
CA ASN A 133 8.49 -50.03 4.33
C ASN A 133 8.56 -49.09 5.55
N LYS A 134 8.20 -47.82 5.37
CA LYS A 134 8.28 -46.79 6.40
C LYS A 134 7.17 -46.96 7.42
N THR A 135 7.48 -46.88 8.71
CA THR A 135 6.47 -46.89 9.78
C THR A 135 5.96 -45.46 10.03
N LEU A 136 4.75 -45.33 10.59
CA LEU A 136 4.19 -44.03 10.97
C LEU A 136 5.08 -43.32 11.99
N GLU A 137 5.70 -44.05 12.91
CA GLU A 137 6.61 -43.49 13.92
C GLU A 137 7.89 -42.94 13.29
N GLN A 138 8.49 -43.68 12.34
CA GLN A 138 9.62 -43.17 11.57
C GLN A 138 9.24 -41.94 10.75
N PHE A 139 8.02 -41.92 10.19
CA PHE A 139 7.51 -40.76 9.48
C PHE A 139 7.33 -39.54 10.39
N ARG A 140 6.79 -39.73 11.61
CA ARG A 140 6.67 -38.65 12.60
C ARG A 140 8.03 -38.04 12.94
N LYS A 141 9.03 -38.89 13.23
CA LYS A 141 10.40 -38.45 13.52
C LYS A 141 11.03 -37.67 12.38
N ASP A 142 10.82 -38.10 11.14
CA ASP A 142 11.33 -37.39 9.96
C ASP A 142 10.66 -36.01 9.77
N ASN A 143 9.42 -35.84 10.24
CA ASN A 143 8.67 -34.58 10.19
C ASN A 143 9.00 -33.62 11.36
N GLU A 144 9.85 -34.02 12.29
CA GLU A 144 10.39 -33.17 13.35
C GLU A 144 11.72 -32.50 12.96
N GLY A 145 12.29 -32.88 11.81
CA GLY A 145 13.53 -32.30 11.30
C GLY A 145 13.43 -30.81 10.97
N GLU A 146 14.58 -30.14 10.98
CA GLU A 146 14.71 -28.68 10.79
C GLU A 146 14.01 -28.16 9.51
N ALA A 147 14.07 -28.92 8.42
CA ALA A 147 13.44 -28.54 7.16
C ALA A 147 11.90 -28.48 7.23
N GLU A 148 11.26 -29.37 8.00
CA GLU A 148 9.81 -29.35 8.21
C GLU A 148 9.40 -28.32 9.27
N ALA A 149 10.26 -28.07 10.27
CA ALA A 149 10.05 -26.98 11.22
C ALA A 149 10.00 -25.59 10.52
N GLN A 150 10.88 -25.35 9.55
CA GLN A 150 10.86 -24.12 8.75
C GLN A 150 9.59 -23.99 7.90
N ILE A 151 9.07 -25.10 7.38
CA ILE A 151 7.81 -25.12 6.63
C ILE A 151 6.64 -24.77 7.55
N LYS A 152 6.58 -25.33 8.76
CA LYS A 152 5.54 -25.00 9.75
C LYS A 152 5.50 -23.50 10.07
N GLY A 153 6.66 -22.84 10.10
CA GLY A 153 6.76 -21.39 10.27
C GLY A 153 6.06 -20.57 9.17
N LEU A 154 5.88 -21.13 7.97
CA LEU A 154 5.15 -20.48 6.87
C LEU A 154 3.64 -20.46 7.07
N LYS A 155 3.08 -21.42 7.82
CA LYS A 155 1.63 -21.48 8.08
C LYS A 155 1.12 -20.20 8.74
N ALA A 156 1.89 -19.65 9.69
CA ALA A 156 1.56 -18.41 10.39
C ALA A 156 1.62 -17.15 9.49
N ARG A 157 2.18 -17.25 8.29
CA ARG A 157 2.30 -16.15 7.32
C ARG A 157 1.47 -16.39 6.06
N ALA A 158 0.70 -17.47 6.02
CA ALA A 158 -0.09 -17.83 4.84
C ALA A 158 -1.33 -16.95 4.72
N ASP A 159 -1.59 -16.46 3.51
CA ASP A 159 -2.83 -15.75 3.17
C ASP A 159 -4.02 -16.71 3.11
N PHE A 160 -3.76 -17.97 2.71
CA PHE A 160 -4.74 -19.03 2.67
C PHE A 160 -4.18 -20.31 3.31
N ILE A 161 -4.99 -20.94 4.16
CA ILE A 161 -4.74 -22.29 4.67
C ILE A 161 -5.80 -23.20 4.07
N VAL A 162 -5.36 -24.24 3.34
CA VAL A 162 -6.24 -25.18 2.67
C VAL A 162 -6.05 -26.54 3.30
N ASP A 163 -7.07 -26.97 4.03
CA ASP A 163 -7.20 -28.34 4.53
C ASP A 163 -7.38 -29.31 3.35
N ASN A 164 -6.56 -30.36 3.33
CA ASN A 164 -6.58 -31.42 2.34
C ASN A 164 -6.68 -32.81 2.99
N ASP A 165 -7.60 -32.98 3.95
CA ASP A 165 -7.89 -34.29 4.56
C ASP A 165 -9.00 -35.07 3.86
N GLY A 166 -9.84 -34.36 3.09
CA GLY A 166 -10.97 -34.89 2.34
C GLY A 166 -10.60 -35.46 0.96
N ALA A 167 -11.63 -35.57 0.11
CA ALA A 167 -11.48 -36.06 -1.26
C ALA A 167 -10.77 -35.04 -2.18
N ILE A 168 -10.28 -35.49 -3.33
CA ILE A 168 -9.53 -34.63 -4.26
C ILE A 168 -10.42 -33.52 -4.85
N GLU A 169 -11.71 -33.80 -5.03
CA GLU A 169 -12.72 -32.86 -5.49
C GLU A 169 -12.94 -31.72 -4.48
N GLU A 170 -12.83 -32.01 -3.18
CA GLU A 170 -12.90 -30.99 -2.14
C GLU A 170 -11.68 -30.06 -2.17
N LEU A 171 -10.48 -30.61 -2.37
CA LEU A 171 -9.28 -29.81 -2.58
C LEU A 171 -9.46 -28.88 -3.78
N TYR A 172 -9.93 -29.41 -4.90
CA TYR A 172 -10.18 -28.64 -6.13
C TYR A 172 -11.19 -27.52 -5.92
N GLY A 173 -12.32 -27.80 -5.25
CA GLY A 173 -13.31 -26.78 -4.91
C GLY A 173 -12.78 -25.69 -3.98
N LYS A 174 -11.93 -26.04 -3.00
CA LYS A 174 -11.24 -25.07 -2.13
C LYS A 174 -10.27 -24.19 -2.93
N ILE A 175 -9.52 -24.77 -3.87
CA ILE A 175 -8.60 -24.03 -4.76
C ILE A 175 -9.37 -23.08 -5.70
N ASP A 176 -10.48 -23.53 -6.28
CA ASP A 176 -11.34 -22.69 -7.12
C ASP A 176 -11.89 -21.50 -6.34
N SER A 177 -12.43 -21.77 -5.15
CA SER A 177 -12.97 -20.72 -4.26
C SER A 177 -11.90 -19.70 -3.88
N MET A 178 -10.66 -20.15 -3.67
CA MET A 178 -9.52 -19.28 -3.40
C MET A 178 -9.17 -18.41 -4.61
N ILE A 179 -9.11 -18.99 -5.81
CA ILE A 179 -8.84 -18.24 -7.05
C ILE A 179 -9.93 -17.21 -7.32
N GLU A 180 -11.20 -17.55 -7.11
CA GLU A 180 -12.31 -16.61 -7.27
C GLU A 180 -12.23 -15.45 -6.27
N LYS A 181 -11.82 -15.69 -5.02
CA LYS A 181 -11.52 -14.62 -4.04
C LYS A 181 -10.36 -13.73 -4.51
N CYS A 182 -9.39 -14.29 -5.22
CA CYS A 182 -8.29 -13.51 -5.80
C CYS A 182 -8.70 -12.76 -7.08
N ARG A 183 -9.67 -13.29 -7.84
CA ARG A 183 -10.21 -12.70 -9.06
C ARG A 183 -11.24 -11.62 -8.81
N SER A 184 -12.01 -11.73 -7.72
CA SER A 184 -12.98 -10.73 -7.35
C SER A 184 -12.22 -9.43 -7.23
N LYS A 185 -12.37 -8.55 -8.24
CA LYS A 185 -12.09 -7.13 -8.07
C LYS A 185 -12.89 -6.80 -6.83
N LYS A 186 -12.22 -6.58 -5.71
CA LYS A 186 -12.87 -5.94 -4.58
C LYS A 186 -13.35 -4.62 -5.17
N ASP A 187 -14.66 -4.56 -5.43
CA ASP A 187 -15.28 -3.30 -5.75
C ASP A 187 -15.01 -2.42 -4.55
N ILE A 188 -14.07 -1.50 -4.71
CA ILE A 188 -13.58 -0.68 -3.63
C ILE A 188 -14.75 0.11 -3.05
N PHE A 189 -15.76 0.45 -3.85
CA PHE A 189 -16.98 1.11 -3.39
C PHE A 189 -17.80 0.21 -2.46
N SER A 190 -17.96 -1.08 -2.77
CA SER A 190 -18.57 -2.04 -1.85
C SER A 190 -17.81 -2.21 -0.53
N GLU A 191 -16.48 -2.03 -0.54
CA GLU A 191 -15.67 -2.08 0.69
C GLU A 191 -15.80 -0.76 1.47
N ILE A 192 -15.80 0.38 0.78
CA ILE A 192 -16.06 1.72 1.36
C ILE A 192 -17.41 1.73 2.09
N ASP A 193 -18.46 1.16 1.49
CA ASP A 193 -19.79 1.07 2.10
C ASP A 193 -19.79 0.23 3.39
N LYS A 194 -18.87 -0.73 3.52
CA LYS A 194 -18.77 -1.63 4.67
C LYS A 194 -17.93 -1.06 5.80
N ILE A 195 -16.73 -0.55 5.51
CA ILE A 195 -15.74 -0.18 6.53
C ILE A 195 -15.38 1.30 6.52
N GLY A 196 -16.01 2.07 5.64
CA GLY A 196 -15.73 3.48 5.43
C GLY A 196 -14.50 3.72 4.55
N TYR A 197 -14.46 4.95 4.04
CA TYR A 197 -13.50 5.36 3.02
C TYR A 197 -12.04 5.18 3.43
N LYS A 198 -11.71 5.54 4.67
CA LYS A 198 -10.32 5.55 5.14
C LYS A 198 -9.74 4.15 5.29
N ALA A 199 -10.48 3.21 5.90
CA ALA A 199 -10.02 1.85 6.05
C ALA A 199 -9.93 1.12 4.70
N ALA A 200 -10.91 1.31 3.81
CA ALA A 200 -10.91 0.71 2.48
C ALA A 200 -9.73 1.20 1.63
N SER A 201 -9.46 2.52 1.63
CA SER A 201 -8.32 3.11 0.92
C SER A 201 -6.98 2.57 1.43
N LEU A 202 -6.82 2.42 2.74
CA LEU A 202 -5.60 1.89 3.34
C LEU A 202 -5.38 0.41 3.02
N ARG A 203 -6.44 -0.42 3.01
CA ARG A 203 -6.36 -1.81 2.56
C ARG A 203 -5.89 -1.90 1.11
N LEU A 204 -6.44 -1.07 0.24
CA LEU A 204 -6.06 -1.04 -1.17
C LEU A 204 -4.59 -0.64 -1.35
N LEU A 205 -4.12 0.39 -0.63
CA LEU A 205 -2.71 0.78 -0.66
C LEU A 205 -1.80 -0.33 -0.13
N TYR A 206 -2.23 -1.06 0.91
CA TYR A 206 -1.48 -2.20 1.46
C TYR A 206 -1.39 -3.36 0.46
N ASP A 207 -2.50 -3.72 -0.18
CA ASP A 207 -2.55 -4.79 -1.18
C ASP A 207 -1.67 -4.50 -2.42
N LEU A 208 -1.40 -3.22 -2.70
CA LEU A 208 -0.49 -2.76 -3.76
C LEU A 208 0.96 -2.58 -3.29
N GLY A 209 1.26 -2.80 -2.01
CA GLY A 209 2.57 -2.54 -1.43
C GLY A 209 2.99 -1.07 -1.52
N LEU A 210 2.01 -0.16 -1.41
CA LEU A 210 2.20 1.30 -1.30
C LEU A 210 2.07 1.80 0.15
N PHE A 211 1.57 0.93 1.04
CA PHE A 211 1.31 1.25 2.43
C PHE A 211 2.26 0.50 3.37
N PRO A 212 2.61 1.06 4.55
CA PRO A 212 3.52 0.43 5.51
C PRO A 212 3.08 -0.93 6.07
N ASP A 213 4.10 -1.75 6.32
CA ASP A 213 4.13 -2.73 7.40
C ASP A 213 3.82 -2.07 8.76
N GLY A 214 3.08 -2.74 9.64
CA GLY A 214 2.76 -2.18 10.97
C GLY A 214 1.52 -1.27 10.97
N VAL A 215 0.52 -1.60 10.15
CA VAL A 215 -0.84 -1.10 10.31
C VAL A 215 -1.81 -2.25 10.47
N LEU A 216 -2.75 -2.08 11.39
CA LEU A 216 -3.81 -3.01 11.73
C LEU A 216 -5.16 -2.33 11.52
N ILE A 217 -5.93 -2.84 10.57
CA ILE A 217 -7.30 -2.40 10.28
C ILE A 217 -8.24 -3.44 10.87
N ILE A 218 -8.98 -3.04 11.91
CA ILE A 218 -9.78 -3.94 12.73
C ILE A 218 -11.23 -3.93 12.25
N ASP A 219 -11.74 -5.11 11.88
CA ASP A 219 -13.16 -5.28 11.54
C ASP A 219 -14.04 -5.23 12.79
N LYS A 220 -15.30 -4.85 12.61
CA LYS A 220 -16.24 -4.51 13.70
C LYS A 220 -16.37 -5.59 14.79
N ASP A 221 -16.32 -6.86 14.40
CA ASP A 221 -16.60 -8.04 15.24
C ASP A 221 -15.32 -8.72 15.77
N VAL A 222 -14.14 -8.15 15.50
CA VAL A 222 -12.86 -8.71 15.96
C VAL A 222 -12.62 -8.34 17.42
N ILE A 223 -12.24 -9.34 18.23
CA ILE A 223 -11.80 -9.13 19.61
C ILE A 223 -10.46 -8.38 19.59
N ILE A 224 -10.41 -7.26 20.31
CA ILE A 224 -9.24 -6.38 20.36
C ILE A 224 -8.44 -6.71 21.61
N ASP A 225 -7.39 -7.51 21.44
CA ASP A 225 -6.45 -7.92 22.47
C ASP A 225 -4.99 -7.77 22.00
N LYS A 226 -4.00 -7.99 22.89
CA LYS A 226 -2.58 -7.94 22.51
C LYS A 226 -2.20 -8.96 21.44
N LYS A 227 -2.85 -10.12 21.41
CA LYS A 227 -2.55 -11.20 20.47
C LYS A 227 -2.79 -10.74 19.03
N LEU A 228 -3.88 -10.01 18.78
CA LEU A 228 -4.17 -9.40 17.49
C LEU A 228 -3.04 -8.48 17.01
N PHE A 229 -2.50 -7.65 17.91
CA PHE A 229 -1.42 -6.72 17.58
C PHE A 229 -0.10 -7.46 17.29
N TYR A 230 0.24 -8.49 18.07
CA TYR A 230 1.43 -9.29 17.81
C TYR A 230 1.35 -10.04 16.47
N GLN A 231 0.18 -10.56 16.12
CA GLN A 231 -0.06 -11.19 14.82
C GLN A 231 0.15 -10.19 13.66
N ALA A 232 -0.19 -8.92 13.88
CA ALA A 232 0.04 -7.83 12.93
C ALA A 232 1.46 -7.22 12.99
N GLY A 233 2.39 -7.80 13.78
CA GLY A 233 3.79 -7.40 13.83
C GLY A 233 4.10 -6.16 14.70
N PHE A 234 3.18 -5.80 15.59
CA PHE A 234 3.41 -4.77 16.61
C PHE A 234 4.17 -5.33 17.81
N LYS A 235 4.86 -4.44 18.53
CA LYS A 235 5.60 -4.73 19.77
C LYS A 235 5.06 -3.84 20.90
N ASP A 236 5.20 -4.28 22.15
CA ASP A 236 4.64 -3.58 23.31
C ASP A 236 5.09 -2.11 23.41
N ASN A 237 6.33 -1.81 23.05
CA ASN A 237 6.91 -0.46 23.13
C ASN A 237 6.83 0.33 21.81
N ASP A 238 6.07 -0.17 20.83
CA ASP A 238 5.85 0.60 19.60
C ASP A 238 5.03 1.86 19.95
N LYS A 239 5.42 3.00 19.39
CA LYS A 239 4.60 4.22 19.42
C LYS A 239 3.51 4.11 18.38
N LEU A 240 2.27 4.36 18.78
CA LEU A 240 1.09 4.08 17.97
C LEU A 240 0.24 5.32 17.75
N ALA A 241 -0.37 5.36 16.57
CA ALA A 241 -1.49 6.23 16.25
C ALA A 241 -2.74 5.38 16.06
N VAL A 242 -3.83 5.77 16.71
CA VAL A 242 -5.16 5.18 16.52
C VAL A 242 -6.04 6.18 15.79
N ARG A 243 -6.56 5.77 14.65
CA ARG A 243 -7.57 6.46 13.86
C ARG A 243 -8.78 5.55 13.70
N PHE A 244 -9.87 6.09 13.18
CA PHE A 244 -11.05 5.30 12.85
C PHE A 244 -11.49 5.57 11.42
N SER A 245 -12.21 4.60 10.88
CA SER A 245 -13.00 4.72 9.65
C SER A 245 -14.45 4.37 9.96
N SER A 246 -15.39 5.00 9.27
CA SER A 246 -16.82 4.70 9.40
C SER A 246 -17.52 4.99 8.08
N PRO A 247 -18.47 4.16 7.65
CA PRO A 247 -19.29 4.45 6.48
C PRO A 247 -20.32 5.56 6.73
N THR A 248 -20.68 5.83 7.99
CA THR A 248 -21.79 6.74 8.34
C THR A 248 -21.36 7.95 9.17
N LEU A 249 -20.34 7.82 10.02
CA LEU A 249 -19.88 8.93 10.86
C LEU A 249 -18.88 9.83 10.13
N LYS A 250 -19.15 11.14 10.15
CA LYS A 250 -18.28 12.15 9.51
C LYS A 250 -17.15 12.65 10.42
N ILE A 251 -17.41 12.73 11.73
CA ILE A 251 -16.44 13.19 12.72
C ILE A 251 -15.99 11.98 13.53
N LEU A 252 -14.70 11.67 13.46
CA LEU A 252 -14.12 10.48 14.08
C LEU A 252 -12.99 10.90 15.03
N PRO A 253 -12.91 10.26 16.21
CA PRO A 253 -11.83 10.51 17.16
C PRO A 253 -10.47 10.06 16.57
N ARG A 254 -9.37 10.61 17.10
CA ARG A 254 -8.02 10.16 16.80
C ARG A 254 -7.09 10.35 18.00
N SER A 255 -6.09 9.49 18.10
CA SER A 255 -4.91 9.68 18.96
C SER A 255 -3.66 9.39 18.13
N ILE A 256 -2.60 10.18 18.30
CA ILE A 256 -1.40 10.11 17.46
C ILE A 256 -0.10 9.85 18.25
N THR A 257 -0.17 9.76 19.58
CA THR A 257 1.00 9.60 20.45
C THR A 257 0.67 8.68 21.62
N LEU A 258 0.42 7.40 21.32
CA LEU A 258 0.24 6.35 22.32
C LEU A 258 1.56 5.57 22.45
N ASN A 259 1.98 5.27 23.67
CA ASN A 259 3.31 4.72 23.94
C ASN A 259 3.34 3.19 24.02
N SER A 260 2.17 2.53 23.95
CA SER A 260 2.09 1.08 24.03
C SER A 260 0.85 0.51 23.36
N ILE A 261 0.85 -0.81 23.17
CA ILE A 261 -0.33 -1.58 22.75
C ILE A 261 -1.47 -1.43 23.76
N ASP A 262 -1.17 -1.44 25.06
CA ASP A 262 -2.18 -1.28 26.12
C ASP A 262 -2.89 0.08 26.02
N GLU A 263 -2.13 1.17 25.88
CA GLU A 263 -2.72 2.51 25.70
C GLU A 263 -3.61 2.59 24.45
N ALA A 264 -3.24 1.89 23.36
CA ALA A 264 -4.05 1.81 22.16
C ALA A 264 -5.34 1.02 22.36
N ILE A 265 -5.28 -0.12 23.05
CA ILE A 265 -6.46 -0.92 23.38
C ILE A 265 -7.42 -0.11 24.27
N ASP A 266 -6.91 0.50 25.34
CA ASP A 266 -7.69 1.33 26.26
C ASP A 266 -8.36 2.49 25.55
N TYR A 267 -7.61 3.19 24.69
CA TYR A 267 -8.15 4.28 23.89
C TYR A 267 -9.27 3.80 22.95
N ILE A 268 -9.07 2.68 22.25
CA ILE A 268 -10.08 2.12 21.34
C ILE A 268 -11.34 1.74 22.13
N GLN A 269 -11.21 1.02 23.23
CA GLN A 269 -12.34 0.59 24.06
C GLN A 269 -13.12 1.78 24.61
N LYS A 270 -12.43 2.87 24.96
CA LYS A 270 -13.04 4.09 25.48
C LYS A 270 -13.89 4.85 24.45
N VAL A 271 -13.48 4.88 23.17
CA VAL A 271 -14.09 5.79 22.16
C VAL A 271 -14.81 5.08 21.00
N LYS A 272 -14.57 3.78 20.78
CA LYS A 272 -15.15 3.03 19.65
C LYS A 272 -16.67 2.96 19.75
N GLN A 273 -17.34 3.26 18.64
CA GLN A 273 -18.77 3.00 18.43
C GLN A 273 -18.97 1.82 17.46
N PRO A 274 -20.16 1.16 17.45
CA PRO A 274 -20.41 -0.04 16.63
C PRO A 274 -20.10 0.11 15.13
N GLN A 275 -20.32 1.30 14.58
CA GLN A 275 -20.12 1.67 13.19
C GLN A 275 -18.69 2.14 12.86
N MET A 276 -17.77 2.06 13.83
CA MET A 276 -16.38 2.46 13.66
C MET A 276 -15.45 1.26 13.52
N HIS A 277 -14.52 1.38 12.58
CA HIS A 277 -13.44 0.45 12.31
C HIS A 277 -12.12 1.07 12.78
N PRO A 278 -11.50 0.56 13.86
CA PRO A 278 -10.20 1.02 14.31
C PRO A 278 -9.12 0.79 13.26
N ILE A 279 -8.23 1.78 13.13
CA ILE A 279 -7.01 1.72 12.33
C ILE A 279 -5.87 2.06 13.28
N VAL A 280 -5.02 1.09 13.57
CA VAL A 280 -3.83 1.27 14.39
C VAL A 280 -2.62 1.29 13.47
N ALA A 281 -1.80 2.32 13.54
CA ALA A 281 -0.56 2.41 12.79
C ALA A 281 0.61 2.70 13.71
N LYS A 282 1.79 2.17 13.40
CA LYS A 282 3.03 2.66 14.01
C LYS A 282 3.19 4.14 13.67
N LEU A 283 3.70 4.91 14.64
CA LEU A 283 3.99 6.31 14.43
C LEU A 283 5.11 6.45 13.39
N ILE A 284 4.91 7.36 12.46
CA ILE A 284 5.85 7.67 11.38
C ILE A 284 6.43 9.04 11.69
N SER A 285 7.76 9.16 11.75
CA SER A 285 8.41 10.47 11.73
C SER A 285 8.18 11.10 10.38
N VAL A 286 7.94 12.42 10.32
CA VAL A 286 7.56 13.07 9.06
C VAL A 286 8.54 14.19 8.76
N LYS A 287 9.37 13.97 7.75
CA LYS A 287 10.27 14.98 7.16
C LYS A 287 9.51 15.82 6.14
N TYR A 288 8.81 15.15 5.22
CA TYR A 288 7.99 15.76 4.19
C TYR A 288 6.62 15.10 4.11
N SER A 289 5.66 15.85 3.61
CA SER A 289 4.36 15.35 3.19
C SER A 289 4.12 15.78 1.75
N GLY A 290 3.20 15.11 1.07
CA GLY A 290 2.89 15.46 -0.29
C GLY A 290 1.61 14.81 -0.77
N ALA A 291 1.21 15.23 -1.95
CA ALA A 291 0.09 14.68 -2.67
C ALA A 291 0.48 14.44 -4.13
N VAL A 292 0.06 13.30 -4.66
CA VAL A 292 0.19 12.96 -6.08
C VAL A 292 -1.17 13.08 -6.72
N TYR A 293 -1.25 13.81 -7.82
CA TYR A 293 -2.39 13.82 -8.72
C TYR A 293 -2.04 13.12 -10.03
N LEU A 294 -2.96 12.30 -10.51
CA LEU A 294 -2.81 11.56 -11.76
C LEU A 294 -4.15 11.45 -12.49
N ASP A 295 -4.20 11.96 -13.71
CA ASP A 295 -5.25 11.65 -14.68
C ASP A 295 -4.64 11.07 -15.97
N ASP A 296 -5.42 10.91 -17.04
CA ASP A 296 -4.92 10.38 -18.32
C ASP A 296 -3.83 11.24 -18.98
N GLU A 297 -3.69 12.52 -18.58
CA GLU A 297 -2.84 13.50 -19.24
C GLU A 297 -1.72 14.03 -18.34
N LYS A 298 -1.97 14.13 -17.04
CA LYS A 298 -1.18 14.92 -16.10
C LYS A 298 -0.73 14.10 -14.91
N PHE A 299 0.53 14.28 -14.56
CA PHE A 299 1.13 13.86 -13.30
C PHE A 299 1.57 15.12 -12.56
N ILE A 300 1.01 15.38 -11.39
CA ILE A 300 1.35 16.54 -10.56
C ILE A 300 1.71 16.05 -9.17
N LEU A 301 2.76 16.62 -8.59
CA LEU A 301 3.26 16.30 -7.26
C LEU A 301 3.38 17.61 -6.47
N ASP A 302 2.64 17.74 -5.39
CA ASP A 302 2.84 18.83 -4.41
C ASP A 302 3.61 18.28 -3.20
N LEU A 303 4.56 19.05 -2.67
CA LEU A 303 5.41 18.71 -1.54
C LEU A 303 5.38 19.82 -0.47
N TRP A 304 5.35 19.41 0.80
CA TRP A 304 5.42 20.29 1.96
C TRP A 304 6.46 19.79 2.98
N PRO A 305 7.15 20.72 3.68
CA PRO A 305 7.92 20.38 4.87
C PRO A 305 7.00 19.95 6.02
N GLY A 306 7.37 18.87 6.71
CA GLY A 306 6.65 18.33 7.86
C GLY A 306 5.30 17.70 7.50
N LEU A 307 4.39 17.69 8.46
CA LEU A 307 3.02 17.20 8.31
C LEU A 307 2.16 18.13 7.45
N ASP A 308 1.39 17.54 6.55
CA ASP A 308 0.29 18.22 5.87
C ASP A 308 -0.91 18.33 6.83
N GLU A 309 -0.92 19.40 7.61
CA GLU A 309 -2.08 19.79 8.40
C GLU A 309 -2.61 21.12 7.87
N TYR A 310 -3.72 21.03 7.14
CA TYR A 310 -4.55 22.16 6.73
C TYR A 310 -4.91 23.14 7.87
N GLU A 311 -4.77 22.66 9.10
CA GLU A 311 -5.22 23.27 10.34
C GLU A 311 -4.34 24.47 10.73
N VAL A 312 -3.10 24.55 10.23
CA VAL A 312 -2.15 25.62 10.56
C VAL A 312 -1.18 25.86 9.40
N MET A 313 -1.44 26.90 8.59
CA MET A 313 -0.41 27.68 7.89
C MET A 313 0.85 26.95 7.35
N THR A 314 0.71 25.78 6.75
CA THR A 314 1.73 25.35 5.80
C THR A 314 1.51 26.21 4.56
N GLY A 315 2.43 27.12 4.31
CA GLY A 315 2.37 27.97 3.13
C GLY A 315 2.28 27.14 1.83
N PRO A 316 2.29 27.81 0.67
CA PRO A 316 2.09 27.14 -0.62
C PRO A 316 3.06 25.97 -0.83
N SER A 317 2.65 24.82 -1.36
CA SER A 317 3.51 23.65 -1.63
C SER A 317 4.66 23.99 -2.58
N ASP A 318 5.71 23.16 -2.64
CA ASP A 318 6.54 23.09 -3.85
C ASP A 318 5.86 22.12 -4.83
N ARG A 319 5.78 22.46 -6.11
CA ARG A 319 5.08 21.65 -7.12
C ARG A 319 6.04 21.13 -8.16
N VAL A 320 5.86 19.87 -8.55
CA VAL A 320 6.47 19.24 -9.71
C VAL A 320 5.37 18.82 -10.69
N PHE A 321 5.54 19.11 -11.97
CA PHE A 321 4.62 18.66 -13.00
C PHE A 321 5.29 18.49 -14.37
N GLU A 322 4.71 17.65 -15.21
CA GLU A 322 5.14 17.46 -16.60
C GLU A 322 4.47 18.48 -17.53
N SER A 323 5.27 19.12 -18.38
CA SER A 323 4.82 19.99 -19.48
C SER A 323 5.82 19.89 -20.62
N ASP A 324 5.35 19.73 -21.86
CA ASP A 324 6.19 19.77 -23.07
C ASP A 324 7.41 18.83 -23.03
N ASN A 325 7.22 17.60 -22.54
CA ASN A 325 8.29 16.60 -22.32
C ASN A 325 9.40 17.04 -21.35
N LYS A 326 9.12 18.01 -20.47
CA LYS A 326 10.01 18.47 -19.40
C LYS A 326 9.33 18.34 -18.05
N VAL A 327 10.14 18.27 -17.01
CA VAL A 327 9.68 18.42 -15.62
C VAL A 327 9.90 19.86 -15.21
N ARG A 328 8.80 20.50 -14.80
CA ARG A 328 8.79 21.86 -14.26
C ARG A 328 8.64 21.77 -12.75
N ILE A 329 9.45 22.53 -12.04
CA ILE A 329 9.42 22.64 -10.58
C ILE A 329 9.13 24.08 -10.20
N LEU A 330 8.02 24.29 -9.48
CA LEU A 330 7.69 25.56 -8.85
C LEU A 330 8.03 25.47 -7.36
N ARG A 331 9.06 26.18 -6.91
CA ARG A 331 9.45 26.25 -5.50
C ARG A 331 8.94 27.53 -4.89
N TYR A 332 8.28 27.46 -3.75
CA TYR A 332 7.83 28.66 -3.05
C TYR A 332 9.03 29.45 -2.51
N LYS A 333 9.11 30.73 -2.82
CA LYS A 333 10.25 31.59 -2.42
C LYS A 333 10.33 31.86 -0.92
N GLY A 334 9.22 31.70 -0.20
CA GLY A 334 9.10 32.09 1.21
C GLY A 334 9.37 30.94 2.19
N LYS A 335 9.27 31.27 3.48
CA LYS A 335 9.25 30.29 4.58
C LYS A 335 7.82 29.94 4.99
N ARG A 336 7.67 28.76 5.59
CA ARG A 336 6.42 28.19 6.08
C ARG A 336 6.61 27.77 7.53
N LYS A 337 5.60 27.94 8.37
CA LYS A 337 5.61 27.37 9.72
C LYS A 337 5.07 25.94 9.62
N ALA A 338 5.96 24.96 9.71
CA ALA A 338 5.63 23.55 9.53
C ALA A 338 5.61 22.82 10.88
N ARG A 339 4.74 21.82 10.99
CA ARG A 339 4.63 20.92 12.14
C ARG A 339 5.37 19.63 11.83
N PHE A 340 6.24 19.19 12.73
CA PHE A 340 7.03 17.98 12.56
C PHE A 340 6.71 16.95 13.65
N ILE A 341 6.97 15.69 13.33
CA ILE A 341 7.02 14.58 14.27
C ILE A 341 8.38 13.92 14.11
N ASP A 342 9.18 13.89 15.19
CA ASP A 342 10.47 13.19 15.19
C ASP A 342 10.30 11.67 15.41
N GLU A 343 11.42 10.94 15.40
CA GLU A 343 11.44 9.48 15.63
C GLU A 343 10.98 9.08 17.05
N ASN A 344 11.04 10.03 18.00
CA ASN A 344 10.53 9.87 19.35
C ASN A 344 9.05 10.25 19.46
N GLY A 345 8.38 10.63 18.38
CA GLY A 345 7.00 11.08 18.41
C GLY A 345 6.79 12.44 19.08
N ASN A 346 7.85 13.20 19.31
CA ASN A 346 7.74 14.57 19.78
C ASN A 346 7.22 15.43 18.64
N ILE A 347 6.24 16.26 18.99
CA ILE A 347 5.64 17.20 18.05
C ILE A 347 6.23 18.58 18.29
N TYR A 348 6.76 19.21 17.24
CA TYR A 348 7.31 20.56 17.30
C TYR A 348 6.96 21.36 16.05
N TRP A 349 7.18 22.67 16.13
CA TRP A 349 6.96 23.61 15.03
C TRP A 349 8.29 24.25 14.65
N ASP A 350 8.54 24.40 13.35
CA ASP A 350 9.73 25.07 12.85
C ASP A 350 9.44 25.86 11.57
N GLU A 351 10.29 26.83 11.24
CA GLU A 351 10.26 27.54 9.97
C GLU A 351 11.04 26.77 8.89
N ALA A 352 10.36 26.38 7.81
CA ALA A 352 10.97 25.68 6.69
C ALA A 352 10.83 26.49 5.39
N GLY A 353 11.93 26.63 4.65
CA GLY A 353 11.95 27.19 3.30
C GLY A 353 11.43 26.21 2.24
N PRO A 354 11.65 26.51 0.94
CA PRO A 354 11.46 25.52 -0.12
C PRO A 354 12.38 24.32 0.07
N LEU A 355 11.93 23.15 -0.37
CA LEU A 355 12.74 21.93 -0.40
C LEU A 355 13.93 22.13 -1.34
N ASP A 356 15.06 21.45 -1.07
CA ASP A 356 16.21 21.47 -1.97
C ASP A 356 15.86 20.82 -3.32
N LEU A 357 16.40 21.36 -4.42
CA LEU A 357 16.06 20.90 -5.76
C LEU A 357 16.40 19.41 -5.96
N LYS A 358 17.57 18.95 -5.45
CA LYS A 358 17.97 17.54 -5.57
C LYS A 358 17.09 16.63 -4.73
N GLU A 359 16.59 17.12 -3.59
CA GLU A 359 15.62 16.37 -2.80
C GLU A 359 14.29 16.24 -3.55
N ILE A 360 13.81 17.31 -4.19
CA ILE A 360 12.59 17.28 -5.01
C ILE A 360 12.74 16.27 -6.16
N GLU A 361 13.86 16.34 -6.90
CA GLU A 361 14.18 15.38 -7.97
C GLU A 361 14.15 13.93 -7.47
N HIS A 362 14.84 13.66 -6.35
CA HIS A 362 14.88 12.31 -5.78
C HIS A 362 13.49 11.81 -5.36
N ILE A 363 12.67 12.68 -4.76
CA ILE A 363 11.31 12.34 -4.35
C ILE A 363 10.44 12.09 -5.60
N TYR A 364 10.54 12.94 -6.62
CA TYR A 364 9.80 12.79 -7.87
C TYR A 364 10.10 11.44 -8.53
N GLU A 365 11.37 11.09 -8.72
CA GLU A 365 11.78 9.80 -9.30
C GLU A 365 11.25 8.62 -8.48
N LYS A 366 11.30 8.72 -7.15
CA LYS A 366 10.82 7.67 -6.25
C LYS A 366 9.31 7.49 -6.34
N ILE A 367 8.53 8.57 -6.41
CA ILE A 367 7.07 8.48 -6.64
C ILE A 367 6.80 7.96 -8.05
N LYS A 368 7.51 8.45 -9.07
CA LYS A 368 7.34 8.05 -10.48
C LYS A 368 7.63 6.56 -10.68
N SER A 369 8.57 5.99 -9.91
CA SER A 369 8.82 4.53 -9.89
C SER A 369 7.60 3.69 -9.46
N GLN A 370 6.62 4.30 -8.78
CA GLN A 370 5.37 3.65 -8.38
C GLN A 370 4.23 3.87 -9.39
N LYS A 371 4.50 4.47 -10.57
CA LYS A 371 3.48 4.85 -11.56
C LYS A 371 2.53 3.71 -11.91
N GLU A 372 3.04 2.49 -12.12
CA GLU A 372 2.18 1.35 -12.45
C GLU A 372 1.14 1.04 -11.36
N LYS A 373 1.53 1.15 -10.08
CA LYS A 373 0.61 0.94 -8.95
C LYS A 373 -0.37 2.11 -8.81
N LEU A 374 0.08 3.34 -9.04
CA LEU A 374 -0.78 4.52 -9.07
C LEU A 374 -1.82 4.44 -10.21
N GLU A 375 -1.45 3.92 -11.38
CA GLU A 375 -2.41 3.67 -12.47
C GLU A 375 -3.46 2.61 -12.12
N VAL A 376 -3.12 1.61 -11.31
CA VAL A 376 -4.11 0.66 -10.79
C VAL A 376 -5.14 1.36 -9.90
N LEU A 377 -4.69 2.29 -9.04
CA LEU A 377 -5.58 3.10 -8.22
C LEU A 377 -6.46 4.02 -9.08
N ARG A 378 -5.86 4.73 -10.04
CA ARG A 378 -6.54 5.70 -10.90
C ARG A 378 -7.74 5.11 -11.64
N LYS A 379 -7.67 3.84 -12.07
CA LYS A 379 -8.81 3.16 -12.71
C LYS A 379 -10.10 3.18 -11.88
N ASN A 380 -10.00 3.25 -10.55
CA ASN A 380 -11.15 3.35 -9.65
C ASN A 380 -11.37 4.79 -9.16
N PHE A 381 -10.32 5.61 -9.13
CA PHE A 381 -10.31 6.97 -8.65
C PHE A 381 -9.76 7.88 -9.75
N ASP A 382 -10.53 8.14 -10.81
CA ASP A 382 -10.11 9.04 -11.90
C ASP A 382 -10.86 10.38 -11.84
N PRO A 383 -10.15 11.51 -11.76
CA PRO A 383 -8.73 11.67 -11.45
C PRO A 383 -8.32 11.20 -10.04
N LEU A 384 -7.10 10.67 -9.95
CA LEU A 384 -6.52 10.15 -8.72
C LEU A 384 -5.87 11.27 -7.94
N LEU A 385 -6.10 11.28 -6.63
CA LEU A 385 -5.31 11.99 -5.66
C LEU A 385 -4.81 11.00 -4.61
N CYS A 386 -3.52 11.04 -4.28
CA CYS A 386 -2.93 10.16 -3.27
C CYS A 386 -2.01 10.94 -2.35
N ASP A 387 -2.37 11.02 -1.07
CA ASP A 387 -1.57 11.69 -0.05
C ASP A 387 -0.46 10.75 0.44
N PHE A 388 0.69 11.30 0.81
CA PHE A 388 1.79 10.53 1.37
C PHE A 388 2.61 11.32 2.39
N HIS A 389 3.37 10.58 3.19
CA HIS A 389 4.42 11.09 4.05
C HIS A 389 5.76 10.49 3.65
N ILE A 390 6.83 11.24 3.93
CA ILE A 390 8.20 10.81 3.79
C ILE A 390 8.86 10.94 5.15
N ASP A 391 9.42 9.84 5.66
CA ASP A 391 10.13 9.85 6.93
C ASP A 391 11.53 10.47 6.85
N MET A 392 12.19 10.55 8.00
CA MET A 392 13.55 11.08 8.10
C MET A 392 14.58 10.28 7.29
N ASN A 393 14.28 9.02 6.96
CA ASN A 393 15.11 8.12 6.16
C ASN A 393 14.72 8.13 4.67
N GLY A 394 13.78 8.98 4.26
CA GLY A 394 13.31 9.09 2.89
C GLY A 394 12.33 8.00 2.46
N LYS A 395 11.85 7.12 3.36
CA LYS A 395 10.84 6.11 3.03
C LYS A 395 9.49 6.77 2.81
N ILE A 396 8.77 6.33 1.77
CA ILE A 396 7.47 6.88 1.38
C ILE A 396 6.36 6.02 1.97
N PHE A 397 5.35 6.68 2.51
CA PHE A 397 4.16 6.09 3.10
C PHE A 397 2.94 6.76 2.48
N PHE A 398 2.28 6.11 1.53
CA PHE A 398 0.99 6.62 1.05
C PHE A 398 -0.03 6.52 2.19
N MET A 399 -0.93 7.49 2.33
CA MET A 399 -1.79 7.64 3.52
C MET A 399 -3.28 7.67 3.19
N GLY A 400 -3.63 7.90 1.93
CA GLY A 400 -5.01 7.98 1.47
C GLY A 400 -5.11 8.03 -0.05
N VAL A 401 -6.26 7.60 -0.57
CA VAL A 401 -6.56 7.56 -2.01
C VAL A 401 -7.90 8.23 -2.22
N PHE A 402 -7.97 9.27 -3.03
CA PHE A 402 -9.16 10.08 -3.25
C PHE A 402 -9.46 10.22 -4.73
N LYS A 403 -10.74 10.26 -5.08
CA LYS A 403 -11.18 10.82 -6.36
C LYS A 403 -11.29 12.33 -6.21
N THR A 404 -10.79 13.08 -7.18
CA THR A 404 -10.89 14.55 -7.18
C THR A 404 -11.35 15.08 -8.54
N GLY A 405 -11.58 16.39 -8.66
CA GLY A 405 -11.88 17.04 -9.94
C GLY A 405 -10.63 17.21 -10.81
N ARG A 406 -10.81 17.33 -12.14
CA ARG A 406 -9.69 17.58 -13.06
C ARG A 406 -9.02 18.93 -12.78
N ILE A 407 -7.71 18.98 -13.00
CA ILE A 407 -6.90 20.18 -12.80
C ILE A 407 -6.53 20.74 -14.17
N SER A 408 -6.90 22.00 -14.40
CA SER A 408 -6.36 22.79 -15.49
C SER A 408 -5.13 23.54 -15.01
N MET A 409 -4.11 23.60 -15.86
CA MET A 409 -2.95 24.47 -15.62
C MET A 409 -3.09 25.70 -16.50
N HIS A 410 -3.32 26.84 -15.85
CA HIS A 410 -3.37 28.14 -16.51
C HIS A 410 -2.00 28.79 -16.39
N GLU A 411 -1.44 29.20 -17.51
CA GLU A 411 -0.15 29.92 -17.58
C GLU A 411 -0.33 31.44 -17.70
N SER A 412 -1.57 31.95 -17.67
CA SER A 412 -1.83 33.37 -17.83
C SER A 412 -1.34 34.17 -16.62
N GLU A 413 -0.76 35.33 -16.90
CA GLU A 413 -0.39 36.26 -15.84
C GLU A 413 -1.63 36.62 -15.02
N PRO A 414 -1.50 36.64 -13.68
CA PRO A 414 -2.59 37.07 -12.82
C PRO A 414 -3.05 38.48 -13.20
N PRO A 415 -4.36 38.75 -13.16
CA PRO A 415 -4.87 40.09 -13.40
C PRO A 415 -4.30 41.06 -12.36
N GLY A 416 -4.02 42.29 -12.77
CA GLY A 416 -3.35 43.28 -11.91
C GLY A 416 -4.13 43.70 -10.65
N ARG A 417 -5.42 43.35 -10.53
CA ARG A 417 -6.24 43.60 -9.34
C ARG A 417 -7.18 42.43 -9.04
N PHE A 418 -7.32 42.12 -7.77
CA PHE A 418 -8.23 41.09 -7.25
C PHE A 418 -9.18 41.68 -6.22
N TYR A 419 -10.43 41.20 -6.22
CA TYR A 419 -11.26 41.26 -5.02
C TYR A 419 -10.80 40.14 -4.07
N ARG A 420 -10.31 40.47 -2.88
CA ARG A 420 -9.80 39.48 -1.93
C ARG A 420 -10.91 39.00 -1.00
N ILE A 421 -11.10 37.69 -0.94
CA ILE A 421 -12.00 37.04 0.02
C ILE A 421 -11.15 36.46 1.14
N THR A 422 -11.21 37.09 2.31
CA THR A 422 -10.53 36.66 3.54
C THR A 422 -11.52 36.13 4.58
N SER A 423 -12.81 36.41 4.40
CA SER A 423 -13.90 36.02 5.29
C SER A 423 -15.18 35.73 4.50
N ILE A 424 -16.18 35.11 5.16
CA ILE A 424 -17.52 34.93 4.59
C ILE A 424 -18.18 36.29 4.27
N ILE A 425 -17.88 37.33 5.04
CA ILE A 425 -18.44 38.67 4.85
C ILE A 425 -17.96 39.24 3.50
N ASP A 426 -16.68 39.06 3.17
CA ASP A 426 -16.13 39.48 1.87
C ASP A 426 -16.82 38.73 0.72
N ALA A 427 -17.05 37.42 0.87
CA ALA A 427 -17.76 36.63 -0.14
C ALA A 427 -19.19 37.12 -0.37
N LYS A 428 -19.89 37.55 0.70
CA LYS A 428 -21.24 38.13 0.61
C LYS A 428 -21.22 39.50 -0.07
N ASN A 429 -20.23 40.33 0.26
CA ASN A 429 -20.11 41.71 -0.22
C ASN A 429 -19.59 41.81 -1.66
N TRP A 430 -18.95 40.77 -2.18
CA TRP A 430 -18.50 40.75 -3.57
C TRP A 430 -19.70 40.81 -4.53
N ASP A 431 -19.69 41.74 -5.49
CA ASP A 431 -20.78 41.95 -6.44
C ASP A 431 -20.78 40.96 -7.62
N GLY A 432 -19.80 40.06 -7.67
CA GLY A 432 -19.63 39.08 -8.75
C GLY A 432 -18.84 39.61 -9.95
N LYS A 433 -18.29 40.83 -9.88
CA LYS A 433 -17.49 41.41 -10.97
C LYS A 433 -15.99 41.34 -10.67
N GLY A 434 -15.21 41.16 -11.74
CA GLY A 434 -13.74 41.10 -11.67
C GLY A 434 -13.21 39.77 -11.13
N SER A 435 -11.89 39.63 -11.13
CA SER A 435 -11.22 38.42 -10.66
C SER A 435 -11.14 38.39 -9.13
N VAL A 436 -11.39 37.22 -8.55
CA VAL A 436 -11.43 37.03 -7.10
C VAL A 436 -10.24 36.20 -6.64
N LEU A 437 -9.66 36.56 -5.50
CA LEU A 437 -8.59 35.80 -4.84
C LEU A 437 -9.10 35.30 -3.50
N ILE A 438 -9.08 33.98 -3.30
CA ILE A 438 -9.40 33.38 -2.00
C ILE A 438 -8.12 33.32 -1.16
N ASP A 439 -8.12 34.04 -0.05
CA ASP A 439 -7.05 34.06 0.98
C ASP A 439 -7.67 33.88 2.38
N MET A 440 -8.58 32.91 2.49
CA MET A 440 -9.20 32.53 3.76
C MET A 440 -8.27 31.59 4.52
N ARG A 441 -7.64 32.08 5.58
CA ARG A 441 -6.78 31.29 6.48
C ARG A 441 -7.58 30.84 7.70
N LEU A 442 -8.29 29.72 7.56
CA LEU A 442 -9.20 29.22 8.58
C LEU A 442 -8.63 27.98 9.28
N PRO A 443 -8.70 27.90 10.62
CA PRO A 443 -8.37 26.67 11.33
C PRO A 443 -9.46 25.60 11.10
N ARG A 444 -9.16 24.34 11.43
CA ARG A 444 -9.98 23.17 11.08
C ARG A 444 -11.43 23.27 11.59
N GLU A 445 -11.61 23.76 12.81
CA GLU A 445 -12.91 23.96 13.45
C GLU A 445 -13.82 24.93 12.70
N LYS A 446 -13.24 25.78 11.84
CA LYS A 446 -13.93 26.72 10.98
C LYS A 446 -14.03 26.24 9.52
N LYS A 447 -13.78 24.96 9.24
CA LYS A 447 -13.92 24.38 7.89
C LYS A 447 -15.28 24.69 7.24
N ASN A 448 -16.35 24.74 8.03
CA ASN A 448 -17.67 25.10 7.54
C ASN A 448 -17.74 26.53 6.99
N GLU A 449 -16.92 27.45 7.49
CA GLU A 449 -16.90 28.84 7.00
C GLU A 449 -16.36 28.93 5.57
N LEU A 450 -15.31 28.15 5.25
CA LEU A 450 -14.78 28.06 3.89
C LEU A 450 -15.84 27.49 2.93
N LEU A 451 -16.53 26.41 3.33
CA LEU A 451 -17.60 25.81 2.52
C LEU A 451 -18.72 26.80 2.24
N MET A 452 -19.15 27.59 3.23
CA MET A 452 -20.16 28.63 3.06
C MET A 452 -19.69 29.72 2.09
N ALA A 453 -18.42 30.15 2.18
CA ALA A 453 -17.87 31.12 1.25
C ALA A 453 -17.82 30.56 -0.18
N ILE A 454 -17.37 29.30 -0.35
CA ILE A 454 -17.35 28.61 -1.64
C ILE A 454 -18.76 28.54 -2.25
N GLU A 455 -19.79 28.22 -1.46
CA GLU A 455 -21.17 28.15 -1.93
C GLU A 455 -21.71 29.52 -2.41
N ILE A 456 -21.28 30.61 -1.79
CA ILE A 456 -21.65 31.97 -2.22
C ILE A 456 -20.92 32.33 -3.52
N ILE A 457 -19.64 31.99 -3.61
CA ILE A 457 -18.78 32.32 -4.76
C ILE A 457 -19.19 31.52 -6.00
N SER A 458 -19.52 30.22 -5.85
CA SER A 458 -19.88 29.33 -6.96
C SER A 458 -21.13 29.78 -7.72
N LYS A 459 -22.01 30.57 -7.08
CA LYS A 459 -23.19 31.18 -7.70
C LYS A 459 -22.87 32.34 -8.65
N LYS A 460 -21.65 32.88 -8.58
CA LYS A 460 -21.23 34.11 -9.30
C LYS A 460 -20.08 33.87 -10.27
N THR A 461 -19.23 32.88 -10.03
CA THR A 461 -18.10 32.53 -10.91
C THR A 461 -17.80 31.04 -10.88
N ASN A 462 -17.22 30.55 -11.96
CA ASN A 462 -16.67 29.21 -12.09
C ASN A 462 -15.14 29.17 -11.96
N HIS A 463 -14.46 30.31 -11.77
CA HIS A 463 -13.01 30.38 -11.61
C HIS A 463 -12.60 31.36 -10.52
N VAL A 464 -11.58 31.01 -9.75
CA VAL A 464 -11.03 31.82 -8.66
C VAL A 464 -9.52 31.69 -8.59
N TYR A 465 -8.84 32.74 -8.16
CA TYR A 465 -7.40 32.69 -7.93
C TYR A 465 -7.10 32.23 -6.50
N VAL A 466 -6.01 31.48 -6.33
CA VAL A 466 -5.58 30.93 -5.03
C VAL A 466 -4.07 31.10 -4.83
N THR A 467 -3.66 31.28 -3.58
CA THR A 467 -2.23 31.34 -3.21
C THR A 467 -1.67 29.98 -2.77
N PHE A 468 -2.52 29.01 -2.46
CA PHE A 468 -2.15 27.67 -2.02
C PHE A 468 -2.01 26.67 -3.18
N GLY A 469 -1.51 25.46 -2.88
CA GLY A 469 -1.33 24.37 -3.84
C GLY A 469 -2.65 23.89 -4.46
N LEU A 470 -2.62 23.48 -5.73
CA LEU A 470 -3.79 22.92 -6.41
C LEU A 470 -4.19 21.56 -5.84
N LEU A 471 -3.29 20.84 -5.17
CA LEU A 471 -3.62 19.57 -4.51
C LEU A 471 -4.06 19.75 -3.05
N SER A 472 -4.10 20.99 -2.57
CA SER A 472 -4.49 21.32 -1.21
C SER A 472 -6.00 21.17 -0.98
N HIS A 473 -6.42 20.95 0.27
CA HIS A 473 -7.83 20.64 0.59
C HIS A 473 -8.88 21.66 0.09
N PRO A 474 -8.74 22.99 0.24
CA PRO A 474 -9.56 24.04 -0.35
C PRO A 474 -9.57 24.03 -1.86
N ALA A 475 -8.44 23.76 -2.52
CA ALA A 475 -8.44 23.64 -3.97
C ALA A 475 -9.31 22.45 -4.41
N ILE A 476 -9.29 21.35 -3.65
CA ILE A 476 -10.18 20.21 -3.85
C ILE A 476 -11.65 20.62 -3.60
N LEU A 477 -11.96 21.29 -2.48
CA LEU A 477 -13.32 21.74 -2.16
C LEU A 477 -13.88 22.71 -3.21
N LEU A 478 -13.04 23.58 -3.77
CA LEU A 478 -13.40 24.47 -4.86
C LEU A 478 -13.82 23.66 -6.10
N ARG A 479 -12.99 22.68 -6.50
CA ARG A 479 -13.31 21.80 -7.64
C ARG A 479 -14.57 20.97 -7.42
N GLU A 480 -14.77 20.45 -6.21
CA GLU A 480 -16.00 19.73 -5.85
C GLU A 480 -17.25 20.63 -5.94
N ALA A 481 -17.10 21.93 -5.70
CA ALA A 481 -18.16 22.92 -5.88
C ALA A 481 -18.30 23.43 -7.33
N GLY A 482 -17.55 22.86 -8.28
CA GLY A 482 -17.56 23.28 -9.69
C GLY A 482 -16.79 24.57 -9.97
N ILE A 483 -15.96 25.02 -9.02
CA ILE A 483 -15.07 26.16 -9.19
C ILE A 483 -13.67 25.68 -9.57
N GLU A 484 -13.09 26.28 -10.59
CA GLU A 484 -11.74 26.08 -11.04
C GLU A 484 -10.75 26.97 -10.27
N PRO A 485 -9.89 26.41 -9.40
CA PRO A 485 -8.84 27.17 -8.75
C PRO A 485 -7.66 27.42 -9.70
N ILE A 486 -7.30 28.68 -9.88
CA ILE A 486 -6.15 29.16 -10.65
C ILE A 486 -5.06 29.57 -9.66
N GLN A 487 -3.97 28.80 -9.62
CA GLN A 487 -2.87 29.13 -8.72
C GLN A 487 -2.11 30.36 -9.22
N ILE A 488 -1.78 31.26 -8.30
CA ILE A 488 -0.90 32.38 -8.62
C ILE A 488 0.56 32.00 -8.42
N ASN A 489 1.36 32.10 -9.49
CA ASN A 489 2.76 31.65 -9.50
C ASN A 489 3.80 32.73 -9.11
N HIS A 490 3.43 34.00 -8.89
CA HIS A 490 4.41 35.06 -8.55
C HIS A 490 5.19 34.81 -7.24
N LEU A 491 4.62 34.00 -6.35
CA LEU A 491 5.23 33.58 -5.08
C LEU A 491 6.28 32.46 -5.26
N TYR A 492 6.46 31.98 -6.49
CA TYR A 492 7.30 30.84 -6.82
C TYR A 492 8.49 31.25 -7.66
N GLU A 493 9.60 30.54 -7.49
CA GLU A 493 10.67 30.44 -8.47
C GLU A 493 10.44 29.17 -9.30
N GLU A 494 10.77 29.24 -10.58
CA GLU A 494 10.55 28.17 -11.53
C GLU A 494 11.88 27.61 -12.01
N GLU A 495 12.01 26.30 -11.96
CA GLU A 495 13.15 25.53 -12.47
C GLU A 495 12.65 24.49 -13.50
N MET A 496 13.47 24.21 -14.50
CA MET A 496 13.19 23.21 -15.54
C MET A 496 14.28 22.16 -15.57
N ILE A 497 13.88 20.89 -15.54
CA ILE A 497 14.80 19.76 -15.66
C ILE A 497 14.40 18.92 -16.87
N VAL A 498 15.40 18.55 -17.65
CA VAL A 498 15.25 17.58 -18.74
C VAL A 498 15.45 16.19 -18.12
N ILE A 499 14.42 15.34 -18.19
CA ILE A 499 14.53 13.92 -17.77
C ILE A 499 15.38 13.16 -18.78
#